data_AF-A0A564Q5F6-F1
#
_entry.id   AF-A0A564Q5F6-F1
#
_cell.length_a   1.000
_cell.length_b   1.000
_cell.length_c   1.000
_cell.angle_alpha   90.00
_cell.angle_beta   90.00
_cell.angle_gamma   90.00
#
_symmetry.space_group_name_H-M   'P 1'
#
loop_
_entity.id
_entity.type
_entity.pdbx_description
1 polymer ?
#
loop_
_entity_poly.entity_id
_entity_poly.type
_entity_poly.pdbx_seq_one_letter_code
_entity_poly.pdbx_strand_id
1 'polypeptide(L)'
;MPLPGWPSWLGRQTHRVLVKVVEETPGISEGRGLESRPRHLYAVADMVIKREMTKKFIEEAFGGESMAHMRYLLFEAVAEKEGFPNIANMFRAIAFAEIVHARNHYRSLGEIKGTTDNLQICIDGEHYEVNEMYPAFNDVAKIQDEKEAERDTYYALEAEKTHEILYKKAKELAEQKKDIDEKRFSICPICGHTVVGEPPERCPICGASNDKFLIFE
;
A
#
# COMPACT_ATOMS: atom_id res chain seq x y z
N MET A 1 31.58 23.67 -1.59
CA MET A 1 31.18 23.88 -3.00
C MET A 1 29.82 23.23 -3.19
N PRO A 2 28.74 23.97 -3.49
CA PRO A 2 27.41 23.39 -3.68
C PRO A 2 27.28 22.89 -5.13
N LEU A 3 26.59 21.77 -5.31
CA LEU A 3 26.21 21.27 -6.63
C LEU A 3 25.13 22.17 -7.26
N PRO A 4 25.26 22.55 -8.55
CA PRO A 4 24.28 23.42 -9.21
C PRO A 4 23.12 22.61 -9.81
N GLY A 5 21.88 23.12 -9.71
CA GLY A 5 20.84 22.75 -10.68
C GLY A 5 19.42 22.44 -10.18
N TRP A 6 19.01 22.81 -8.96
CA TRP A 6 17.62 22.59 -8.53
C TRP A 6 16.87 23.91 -8.31
N PRO A 7 15.87 24.26 -9.14
CA PRO A 7 15.01 25.41 -8.90
C PRO A 7 14.14 25.20 -7.66
N SER A 8 14.18 26.16 -6.74
CA SER A 8 13.46 26.16 -5.45
C SER A 8 11.93 26.27 -5.53
N TRP A 9 11.33 26.07 -6.71
CA TRP A 9 9.88 26.13 -6.95
C TRP A 9 9.22 24.76 -7.19
N LEU A 10 10.01 23.68 -7.37
CA LEU A 10 9.51 22.33 -7.64
C LEU A 10 8.91 21.61 -6.40
N GLY A 11 9.06 22.17 -5.20
CA GLY A 11 8.57 21.55 -3.96
C GLY A 11 7.05 21.59 -3.76
N ARG A 12 6.31 22.38 -4.55
CA ARG A 12 4.85 22.55 -4.39
C ARG A 12 3.98 21.84 -5.45
N GLN A 13 4.54 21.53 -6.63
CA GLN A 13 3.76 20.89 -7.70
C GLN A 13 3.77 19.35 -7.63
N THR A 14 4.83 18.74 -7.10
CA THR A 14 4.93 17.27 -6.98
C THR A 14 3.98 16.70 -5.91
N HIS A 15 3.65 17.48 -4.88
CA HIS A 15 2.65 17.09 -3.87
C HIS A 15 1.24 17.01 -4.45
N ARG A 16 0.90 17.90 -5.38
CA ARG A 16 -0.44 17.92 -5.99
C ARG A 16 -0.67 16.76 -6.96
N VAL A 17 0.42 16.14 -7.45
CA VAL A 17 0.39 14.97 -8.33
C VAL A 17 0.21 13.69 -7.51
N LEU A 18 0.97 13.49 -6.43
CA LEU A 18 0.83 12.34 -5.54
C LEU A 18 -0.55 12.25 -4.86
N VAL A 19 -1.12 13.40 -4.44
CA VAL A 19 -2.48 13.45 -3.87
C VAL A 19 -3.55 13.07 -4.91
N LYS A 20 -3.35 13.45 -6.17
CA LYS A 20 -4.27 13.11 -7.27
C LYS A 20 -4.29 11.62 -7.61
N VAL A 21 -3.14 10.94 -7.55
CA VAL A 21 -3.06 9.49 -7.83
C VAL A 21 -3.86 8.67 -6.81
N VAL A 22 -3.95 9.13 -5.55
CA VAL A 22 -4.76 8.49 -4.51
C VAL A 22 -6.25 8.84 -4.64
N GLU A 23 -6.59 10.10 -4.95
CA GLU A 23 -7.98 10.53 -5.14
C GLU A 23 -8.63 9.99 -6.42
N GLU A 24 -7.85 9.68 -7.46
CA GLU A 24 -8.35 9.27 -8.78
C GLU A 24 -8.08 7.79 -9.12
N THR A 25 -7.78 6.94 -8.12
CA THR A 25 -7.88 5.49 -8.35
C THR A 25 -9.35 5.14 -8.56
N PRO A 26 -9.73 4.61 -9.75
CA PRO A 26 -11.11 4.19 -10.00
C PRO A 26 -11.44 3.02 -9.08
N GLY A 27 -12.11 3.32 -7.97
CA GLY A 27 -12.41 2.33 -6.92
C GLY A 27 -12.66 2.93 -5.53
N ILE A 28 -12.13 4.13 -5.25
CA ILE A 28 -12.28 4.79 -3.94
C ILE A 28 -13.16 6.05 -4.00
N SER A 29 -13.11 6.87 -5.06
CA SER A 29 -13.78 8.18 -5.08
C SER A 29 -15.12 8.29 -5.83
N GLU A 30 -15.52 7.28 -6.60
CA GLU A 30 -16.84 7.29 -7.26
C GLU A 30 -17.80 6.34 -6.55
N GLY A 31 -18.76 6.92 -5.84
CA GLY A 31 -19.83 6.30 -5.04
C GLY A 31 -20.76 5.33 -5.77
N ARG A 32 -20.22 4.30 -6.40
CA ARG A 32 -20.90 3.06 -6.71
C ARG A 32 -20.89 2.22 -5.43
N GLY A 33 -21.96 2.38 -4.63
CA GLY A 33 -22.17 1.63 -3.38
C GLY A 33 -21.97 0.12 -3.59
N LEU A 34 -21.66 -0.61 -2.50
CA LEU A 34 -21.36 -2.06 -2.53
C LEU A 34 -22.37 -2.89 -3.35
N GLU A 35 -23.64 -2.46 -3.41
CA GLU A 35 -24.71 -3.12 -4.15
C GLU A 35 -24.56 -3.06 -5.69
N SER A 36 -23.81 -2.09 -6.21
CA SER A 36 -23.54 -1.92 -7.64
C SER A 36 -22.24 -2.61 -8.10
N ARG A 37 -21.45 -3.12 -7.16
CA ARG A 37 -20.22 -3.86 -7.44
C ARG A 37 -20.61 -5.30 -7.82
N PRO A 38 -20.20 -5.80 -9.01
CA PRO A 38 -20.63 -7.11 -9.45
C PRO A 38 -20.20 -8.21 -8.47
N ARG A 39 -21.13 -9.10 -8.10
CA ARG A 39 -20.99 -10.15 -7.05
C ARG A 39 -19.71 -10.98 -7.11
N HIS A 40 -19.08 -11.11 -8.28
CA HIS A 40 -17.81 -11.83 -8.43
C HIS A 40 -16.63 -11.18 -7.67
N LEU A 41 -16.74 -9.90 -7.29
CA LEU A 41 -15.77 -9.17 -6.47
C LEU A 41 -15.63 -9.75 -5.05
N TYR A 42 -16.70 -10.38 -4.53
CA TYR A 42 -16.81 -10.85 -3.15
C TYR A 42 -17.11 -12.36 -3.06
N ALA A 43 -17.18 -13.04 -4.20
CA ALA A 43 -17.44 -14.47 -4.22
C ALA A 43 -16.21 -15.22 -3.70
N VAL A 44 -16.38 -16.00 -2.63
CA VAL A 44 -15.47 -17.09 -2.28
C VAL A 44 -15.40 -18.07 -3.46
N ALA A 45 -14.20 -18.56 -3.79
CA ALA A 45 -14.05 -19.49 -4.89
C ALA A 45 -14.86 -20.77 -4.65
N ASP A 46 -15.65 -21.19 -5.65
CA ASP A 46 -16.38 -22.47 -5.62
C ASP A 46 -15.44 -23.68 -5.53
N MET A 47 -14.17 -23.53 -5.97
CA MET A 47 -13.14 -24.55 -5.90
C MET A 47 -11.78 -23.92 -5.58
N VAL A 48 -11.18 -24.34 -4.45
CA VAL A 48 -9.82 -23.94 -4.04
C VAL A 48 -8.79 -24.88 -4.67
N ILE A 49 -7.67 -24.32 -5.13
CA ILE A 49 -6.55 -25.08 -5.72
C ILE A 49 -5.95 -26.03 -4.69
N LYS A 50 -5.82 -27.33 -5.04
CA LYS A 50 -5.30 -28.38 -4.15
C LYS A 50 -3.98 -29.01 -4.62
N ARG A 51 -3.59 -28.79 -5.87
CA ARG A 51 -2.41 -29.44 -6.47
C ARG A 51 -1.20 -28.57 -6.20
N GLU A 52 -0.19 -29.13 -5.54
CA GLU A 52 0.98 -28.40 -5.03
C GLU A 52 1.63 -27.49 -6.08
N MET A 53 1.99 -28.04 -7.25
CA MET A 53 2.64 -27.23 -8.29
C MET A 53 1.73 -26.14 -8.84
N THR A 54 0.42 -26.40 -8.99
CA THR A 54 -0.54 -25.39 -9.41
C THR A 54 -0.68 -24.31 -8.34
N LYS A 55 -0.69 -24.67 -7.07
CA LYS A 55 -0.74 -23.72 -5.96
C LYS A 55 0.46 -22.79 -6.01
N LYS A 56 1.67 -23.35 -6.09
CA LYS A 56 2.92 -22.60 -6.21
C LYS A 56 2.91 -21.65 -7.42
N PHE A 57 2.51 -22.11 -8.59
CA PHE A 57 2.46 -21.23 -9.78
C PHE A 57 1.47 -20.07 -9.63
N ILE A 58 0.37 -20.29 -8.91
CA ILE A 58 -0.64 -19.25 -8.69
C ILE A 58 -0.21 -18.29 -7.57
N GLU A 59 0.53 -18.76 -6.55
CA GLU A 59 1.20 -17.90 -5.57
C GLU A 59 2.26 -17.01 -6.24
N GLU A 60 3.09 -17.59 -7.14
CA GLU A 60 4.06 -16.85 -7.95
C GLU A 60 3.37 -15.83 -8.88
N ALA A 61 2.26 -16.21 -9.53
CA ALA A 61 1.48 -15.31 -10.36
C ALA A 61 0.89 -14.16 -9.53
N PHE A 62 0.33 -14.43 -8.34
CA PHE A 62 -0.16 -13.40 -7.44
C PHE A 62 0.95 -12.40 -7.04
N GLY A 63 2.14 -12.90 -6.70
CA GLY A 63 3.29 -12.04 -6.43
C GLY A 63 3.71 -11.22 -7.66
N GLY A 64 3.74 -11.84 -8.84
CA GLY A 64 4.05 -11.19 -10.11
C GLY A 64 3.10 -10.04 -10.46
N GLU A 65 1.79 -10.30 -10.38
CA GLU A 65 0.73 -9.31 -10.66
C GLU A 65 0.73 -8.18 -9.63
N SER A 66 0.97 -8.49 -8.35
CA SER A 66 1.08 -7.48 -7.28
C SER A 66 2.27 -6.53 -7.51
N MET A 67 3.43 -7.08 -7.90
CA MET A 67 4.58 -6.27 -8.28
C MET A 67 4.35 -5.47 -9.57
N ALA A 68 3.62 -6.02 -10.55
CA ALA A 68 3.28 -5.33 -11.79
C ALA A 68 2.36 -4.13 -11.54
N HIS A 69 1.30 -4.32 -10.76
CA HIS A 69 0.41 -3.26 -10.31
C HIS A 69 1.19 -2.09 -9.69
N MET A 70 2.08 -2.38 -8.72
CA MET A 70 2.88 -1.36 -8.05
C MET A 70 3.81 -0.63 -9.03
N ARG A 71 4.55 -1.35 -9.88
CA ARG A 71 5.45 -0.73 -10.88
C ARG A 71 4.71 0.22 -11.81
N TYR A 72 3.52 -0.17 -12.28
CA TYR A 72 2.78 0.65 -13.24
C TYR A 72 2.27 1.94 -12.62
N LEU A 73 1.86 1.96 -11.34
CA LEU A 73 1.55 3.20 -10.64
C LEU A 73 2.78 4.09 -10.45
N LEU A 74 3.96 3.52 -10.20
CA LEU A 74 5.20 4.28 -10.13
C LEU A 74 5.58 4.88 -11.50
N PHE A 75 5.39 4.13 -12.58
CA PHE A 75 5.67 4.60 -13.95
C PHE A 75 4.66 5.64 -14.42
N GLU A 76 3.42 5.53 -13.97
CA GLU A 76 2.38 6.51 -14.21
C GLU A 76 2.78 7.90 -13.68
N ALA A 77 3.26 7.98 -12.44
CA ALA A 77 3.74 9.24 -11.86
C ALA A 77 4.94 9.83 -12.64
N VAL A 78 5.82 8.98 -13.17
CA VAL A 78 6.93 9.41 -14.04
C VAL A 78 6.38 9.98 -15.35
N ALA A 79 5.46 9.28 -16.01
CA ALA A 79 4.85 9.72 -17.25
C ALA A 79 4.08 11.05 -17.09
N GLU A 80 3.38 11.25 -15.97
CA GLU A 80 2.75 12.55 -15.67
C GLU A 80 3.78 13.67 -15.53
N LYS A 81 4.86 13.42 -14.77
CA LYS A 81 5.94 14.40 -14.55
C LYS A 81 6.64 14.80 -15.86
N GLU A 82 6.77 13.86 -16.80
CA GLU A 82 7.39 14.09 -18.10
C GLU A 82 6.43 14.67 -19.15
N GLY A 83 5.14 14.83 -18.82
CA GLY A 83 4.16 15.44 -19.71
C GLY A 83 3.55 14.47 -20.73
N PHE A 84 3.48 13.17 -20.42
CA PHE A 84 2.85 12.13 -21.24
C PHE A 84 1.51 11.67 -20.65
N PRO A 85 0.44 12.49 -20.68
CA PRO A 85 -0.82 12.21 -19.97
C PRO A 85 -1.54 10.95 -20.48
N ASN A 86 -1.45 10.64 -21.78
CA ASN A 86 -2.06 9.44 -22.34
C ASN A 86 -1.33 8.15 -21.92
N ILE A 87 0.00 8.22 -21.75
CA ILE A 87 0.81 7.09 -21.27
C ILE A 87 0.56 6.87 -19.78
N ALA A 88 0.50 7.95 -19.00
CA ALA A 88 0.10 7.89 -17.59
C ALA A 88 -1.27 7.24 -17.41
N ASN A 89 -2.27 7.67 -18.19
CA ASN A 89 -3.61 7.06 -18.18
C ASN A 89 -3.57 5.57 -18.58
N MET A 90 -2.75 5.20 -19.57
CA MET A 90 -2.57 3.80 -19.95
C MET A 90 -1.97 2.97 -18.80
N PHE A 91 -0.93 3.46 -18.13
CA PHE A 91 -0.35 2.80 -16.97
C PHE A 91 -1.36 2.64 -15.84
N ARG A 92 -2.13 3.67 -15.52
CA ARG A 92 -3.20 3.61 -14.51
C ARG A 92 -4.25 2.57 -14.84
N ALA A 93 -4.69 2.52 -16.10
CA ALA A 93 -5.68 1.56 -16.57
C ALA A 93 -5.17 0.11 -16.52
N ILE A 94 -3.92 -0.12 -16.93
CA ILE A 94 -3.32 -1.46 -16.91
C ILE A 94 -3.00 -1.89 -15.48
N ALA A 95 -2.55 -0.98 -14.59
CA ALA A 95 -2.40 -1.28 -13.17
C ALA A 95 -3.71 -1.80 -12.57
N PHE A 96 -4.86 -1.22 -12.97
CA PHE A 96 -6.17 -1.72 -12.55
C PHE A 96 -6.50 -3.11 -13.15
N ALA A 97 -5.99 -3.46 -14.32
CA ALA A 97 -6.10 -4.84 -14.84
C ALA A 97 -5.30 -5.83 -13.97
N GLU A 98 -4.10 -5.46 -13.52
CA GLU A 98 -3.26 -6.37 -12.74
C GLU A 98 -3.83 -6.64 -11.34
N ILE A 99 -4.51 -5.68 -10.70
CA ILE A 99 -5.24 -5.97 -9.45
C ILE A 99 -6.42 -6.93 -9.69
N VAL A 100 -7.04 -6.92 -10.88
CA VAL A 100 -8.06 -7.92 -11.26
C VAL A 100 -7.43 -9.31 -11.40
N HIS A 101 -6.26 -9.42 -12.03
CA HIS A 101 -5.53 -10.69 -12.15
C HIS A 101 -5.08 -11.22 -10.78
N ALA A 102 -4.40 -10.38 -9.97
CA ALA A 102 -3.95 -10.72 -8.62
C ALA A 102 -5.12 -11.19 -7.75
N ARG A 103 -6.24 -10.47 -7.74
CA ARG A 103 -7.45 -10.85 -7.00
C ARG A 103 -7.98 -12.22 -7.43
N ASN A 104 -8.00 -12.50 -8.74
CA ASN A 104 -8.49 -13.79 -9.23
C ASN A 104 -7.59 -14.95 -8.76
N HIS A 105 -6.27 -14.75 -8.75
CA HIS A 105 -5.31 -15.72 -8.22
C HIS A 105 -5.47 -15.93 -6.71
N TYR A 106 -5.49 -14.85 -5.93
CA TYR A 106 -5.63 -14.90 -4.47
C TYR A 106 -6.96 -15.55 -4.04
N ARG A 107 -8.04 -15.27 -4.78
CA ARG A 107 -9.34 -15.95 -4.62
C ARG A 107 -9.24 -17.44 -4.91
N SER A 108 -8.54 -17.85 -5.96
CA SER A 108 -8.40 -19.27 -6.35
C SER A 108 -7.54 -20.07 -5.36
N LEU A 109 -6.65 -19.38 -4.64
CA LEU A 109 -5.90 -19.94 -3.51
C LEU A 109 -6.75 -20.08 -2.24
N GLY A 110 -7.93 -19.45 -2.18
CA GLY A 110 -8.79 -19.48 -1.00
C GLY A 110 -8.33 -18.55 0.13
N GLU A 111 -7.50 -17.56 -0.17
CA GLU A 111 -6.91 -16.67 0.84
C GLU A 111 -7.77 -15.43 1.15
N ILE A 112 -8.82 -15.15 0.35
CA ILE A 112 -9.84 -14.15 0.69
C ILE A 112 -10.86 -14.79 1.66
N LYS A 113 -10.80 -14.40 2.93
CA LYS A 113 -11.62 -14.94 4.03
C LYS A 113 -12.58 -13.87 4.58
N GLY A 114 -13.15 -14.11 5.77
CA GLY A 114 -13.90 -13.10 6.52
C GLY A 114 -12.99 -12.02 7.11
N THR A 115 -13.55 -10.86 7.45
CA THR A 115 -12.79 -9.68 7.93
C THR A 115 -11.85 -10.02 9.08
N THR A 116 -12.30 -10.78 10.09
CA THR A 116 -11.46 -11.17 11.24
C THR A 116 -10.27 -12.04 10.84
N ASP A 117 -10.44 -12.95 9.88
CA ASP A 117 -9.37 -13.82 9.40
C ASP A 117 -8.40 -13.05 8.50
N ASN A 118 -8.92 -12.15 7.66
CA ASN A 118 -8.09 -11.27 6.84
C ASN A 118 -7.25 -10.33 7.72
N LEU A 119 -7.83 -9.80 8.80
CA LEU A 119 -7.09 -9.00 9.79
C LEU A 119 -5.99 -9.83 10.47
N GLN A 120 -6.23 -11.12 10.73
CA GLN A 120 -5.16 -11.99 11.26
C GLN A 120 -4.01 -12.15 10.26
N ILE A 121 -4.33 -12.34 8.96
CA ILE A 121 -3.30 -12.42 7.90
C ILE A 121 -2.46 -11.13 7.88
N CYS A 122 -3.10 -9.96 7.99
CA CYS A 122 -2.39 -8.69 8.11
C CYS A 122 -1.50 -8.65 9.36
N ILE A 123 -2.03 -8.99 10.54
CA ILE A 123 -1.24 -9.01 11.79
C ILE A 123 -0.02 -9.92 11.68
N ASP A 124 -0.18 -11.12 11.13
CA ASP A 124 0.91 -12.08 10.98
C ASP A 124 1.99 -11.57 10.00
N GLY A 125 1.56 -10.91 8.92
CA GLY A 125 2.46 -10.25 7.96
C GLY A 125 3.24 -9.11 8.60
N GLU A 126 2.55 -8.13 9.18
CA GLU A 126 3.17 -6.99 9.87
C GLU A 126 4.11 -7.46 10.99
N HIS A 127 3.71 -8.49 11.74
CA HIS A 127 4.54 -9.07 12.80
C HIS A 127 5.86 -9.64 12.26
N TYR A 128 5.81 -10.38 11.15
CA TYR A 128 7.00 -10.88 10.48
C TYR A 128 7.89 -9.74 9.98
N GLU A 129 7.30 -8.71 9.39
CA GLU A 129 8.03 -7.55 8.89
C GLU A 129 8.75 -6.79 10.01
N VAL A 130 8.06 -6.58 11.13
CA VAL A 130 8.58 -5.85 12.31
C VAL A 130 9.66 -6.62 13.05
N ASN A 131 9.47 -7.93 13.26
CA ASN A 131 10.31 -8.70 14.19
C ASN A 131 11.43 -9.49 13.50
N GLU A 132 11.29 -9.76 12.19
CA GLU A 132 12.23 -10.62 11.46
C GLU A 132 12.79 -9.91 10.22
N MET A 133 11.92 -9.54 9.27
CA MET A 133 12.35 -9.13 7.93
C MET A 133 13.09 -7.79 7.92
N TYR A 134 12.46 -6.71 8.37
CA TYR A 134 13.08 -5.38 8.31
C TYR A 134 14.26 -5.21 9.26
N PRO A 135 14.28 -5.75 10.50
CA PRO A 135 15.49 -5.74 11.31
C PRO A 135 16.68 -6.38 10.59
N ALA A 136 16.49 -7.59 10.03
CA ALA A 136 17.55 -8.28 9.31
C ALA A 136 18.00 -7.52 8.05
N PHE A 137 17.06 -7.01 7.26
CA PHE A 137 17.39 -6.29 6.02
C PHE A 137 18.08 -4.96 6.29
N ASN A 138 17.65 -4.24 7.33
CA ASN A 138 18.25 -2.99 7.75
C ASN A 138 19.69 -3.20 8.25
N ASP A 139 19.93 -4.25 9.03
CA ASP A 139 21.28 -4.60 9.50
C ASP A 139 22.20 -4.99 8.35
N VAL A 140 21.71 -5.74 7.35
CA VAL A 140 22.48 -6.04 6.14
C VAL A 140 22.81 -4.75 5.37
N ALA A 141 21.83 -3.86 5.17
CA ALA A 141 22.06 -2.58 4.49
C ALA A 141 23.11 -1.70 5.23
N LYS A 142 23.08 -1.69 6.56
CA LYS A 142 24.09 -1.02 7.40
C LYS A 142 25.49 -1.62 7.22
N ILE A 143 25.59 -2.95 7.26
CA ILE A 143 26.87 -3.67 7.11
C ILE A 143 27.47 -3.42 5.72
N GLN A 144 26.62 -3.32 4.69
CA GLN A 144 27.02 -3.08 3.31
C GLN A 144 27.15 -1.60 2.94
N ASP A 145 26.90 -0.69 3.88
CA ASP A 145 26.97 0.78 3.69
C ASP A 145 26.00 1.33 2.63
N GLU A 146 24.87 0.67 2.42
CA GLU A 146 23.82 1.06 1.46
C GLU A 146 22.81 2.00 2.15
N LYS A 147 23.14 3.31 2.22
CA LYS A 147 22.42 4.30 3.05
C LYS A 147 20.96 4.50 2.66
N GLU A 148 20.65 4.43 1.37
CA GLU A 148 19.27 4.54 0.88
C GLU A 148 18.44 3.34 1.35
N ALA A 149 18.97 2.12 1.21
CA ALA A 149 18.29 0.91 1.67
C ALA A 149 18.17 0.89 3.20
N GLU A 150 19.20 1.32 3.93
CA GLU A 150 19.15 1.49 5.39
C GLU A 150 18.01 2.45 5.79
N ARG A 151 17.91 3.61 5.14
CA ARG A 151 16.84 4.56 5.42
C ARG A 151 15.46 3.99 5.09
N ASP A 152 15.31 3.39 3.92
CA ASP A 152 14.00 2.97 3.41
C ASP A 152 13.46 1.77 4.20
N THR A 153 14.33 0.83 4.62
CA THR A 153 13.96 -0.26 5.52
C THR A 153 13.64 0.23 6.94
N TYR A 154 14.32 1.26 7.42
CA TYR A 154 13.97 1.90 8.70
C TYR A 154 12.61 2.59 8.64
N TYR A 155 12.31 3.29 7.54
CA TYR A 155 11.01 3.94 7.33
C TYR A 155 9.86 2.94 7.35
N ALA A 156 9.98 1.84 6.60
CA ALA A 156 8.97 0.78 6.59
C ALA A 156 8.80 0.15 7.98
N LEU A 157 9.90 -0.27 8.62
CA LEU A 157 9.87 -0.85 9.97
C LEU A 157 9.07 -0.03 10.99
N GLU A 158 9.28 1.29 11.02
CA GLU A 158 8.57 2.15 11.97
C GLU A 158 7.09 2.37 11.60
N ALA A 159 6.73 2.28 10.31
CA ALA A 159 5.33 2.31 9.87
C ALA A 159 4.60 1.00 10.22
N GLU A 160 5.22 -0.16 9.94
CA GLU A 160 4.64 -1.49 10.15
C GLU A 160 4.30 -1.76 11.63
N LYS A 161 5.11 -1.23 12.57
CA LYS A 161 4.78 -1.27 14.01
C LYS A 161 3.42 -0.63 14.30
N THR A 162 3.08 0.44 13.60
CA THR A 162 1.80 1.11 13.77
C THR A 162 0.69 0.30 13.10
N HIS A 163 0.94 -0.27 11.92
CA HIS A 163 -0.03 -1.12 11.23
C HIS A 163 -0.42 -2.35 12.05
N GLU A 164 0.55 -3.05 12.64
CA GLU A 164 0.29 -4.20 13.52
C GLU A 164 -0.64 -3.83 14.69
N ILE A 165 -0.42 -2.67 15.33
CA ILE A 165 -1.28 -2.17 16.42
C ILE A 165 -2.69 -1.88 15.92
N LEU A 166 -2.82 -1.22 14.76
CA LEU A 166 -4.12 -0.87 14.18
C LEU A 166 -4.92 -2.11 13.80
N TYR A 167 -4.30 -3.10 13.16
CA TYR A 167 -4.98 -4.34 12.79
C TYR A 167 -5.37 -5.17 14.01
N LYS A 168 -4.54 -5.24 15.06
CA LYS A 168 -4.90 -5.89 16.32
C LYS A 168 -6.15 -5.27 16.94
N LYS A 169 -6.18 -3.94 17.06
CA LYS A 169 -7.36 -3.22 17.58
C LYS A 169 -8.61 -3.45 16.71
N ALA A 170 -8.46 -3.37 15.39
CA ALA A 170 -9.57 -3.61 14.45
C ALA A 170 -10.11 -5.04 14.58
N LYS A 171 -9.22 -6.03 14.75
CA LYS A 171 -9.61 -7.43 14.91
C LYS A 171 -10.40 -7.67 16.19
N GLU A 172 -9.95 -7.13 17.32
CA GLU A 172 -10.65 -7.23 18.61
C GLU A 172 -12.08 -6.69 18.54
N LEU A 173 -12.32 -5.61 17.80
CA LEU A 173 -13.65 -5.04 17.57
C LEU A 173 -14.46 -5.90 16.59
N ALA A 174 -13.86 -6.33 15.49
CA ALA A 174 -14.52 -7.14 14.47
C ALA A 174 -14.98 -8.51 15.02
N GLU A 175 -14.21 -9.12 15.92
CA GLU A 175 -14.60 -10.36 16.64
C GLU A 175 -15.86 -10.15 17.51
N GLN A 176 -16.10 -8.93 17.97
CA GLN A 176 -17.31 -8.51 18.69
C GLN A 176 -18.43 -8.04 17.75
N LYS A 177 -18.26 -8.18 16.43
CA LYS A 177 -19.16 -7.63 15.39
C LYS A 177 -19.34 -6.11 15.48
N LYS A 178 -18.31 -5.40 15.96
CA LYS A 178 -18.23 -3.94 15.94
C LYS A 178 -17.25 -3.51 14.87
N ASP A 179 -17.51 -2.35 14.28
CA ASP A 179 -16.56 -1.70 13.38
C ASP A 179 -15.59 -0.80 14.18
N ILE A 180 -14.55 -0.30 13.52
CA ILE A 180 -13.70 0.75 14.07
C ILE A 180 -14.45 2.08 14.12
N ASP A 181 -14.17 2.92 15.14
CA ASP A 181 -14.75 4.26 15.25
C ASP A 181 -13.95 5.31 14.48
N GLU A 182 -12.69 4.98 14.17
CA GLU A 182 -11.75 5.80 13.44
C GLU A 182 -12.20 6.01 11.99
N LYS A 183 -12.55 7.26 11.66
CA LYS A 183 -12.97 7.63 10.30
C LYS A 183 -11.85 8.18 9.44
N ARG A 184 -10.78 8.67 10.06
CA ARG A 184 -9.70 9.37 9.37
C ARG A 184 -8.37 8.68 9.60
N PHE A 185 -7.65 8.44 8.51
CA PHE A 185 -6.26 7.99 8.50
C PHE A 185 -5.40 8.97 7.73
N SER A 186 -4.26 9.34 8.29
CA SER A 186 -3.30 10.26 7.71
C SER A 186 -1.98 9.52 7.43
N ILE A 187 -1.55 9.50 6.18
CA ILE A 187 -0.35 8.76 5.73
C ILE A 187 0.74 9.73 5.30
N CYS A 188 1.94 9.60 5.85
CA CYS A 188 3.09 10.36 5.38
C CYS A 188 3.55 9.85 4.00
N PRO A 189 3.52 10.65 2.93
CA PRO A 189 3.87 10.17 1.58
C PRO A 189 5.37 9.96 1.37
N ILE A 190 6.20 10.21 2.38
CA ILE A 190 7.66 10.05 2.30
C ILE A 190 8.11 8.72 2.93
N CYS A 191 7.54 8.34 4.06
CA CYS A 191 8.00 7.19 4.84
C CYS A 191 6.88 6.20 5.22
N GLY A 192 5.63 6.46 4.82
CA GLY A 192 4.50 5.58 5.15
C GLY A 192 3.96 5.71 6.56
N HIS A 193 4.46 6.62 7.41
CA HIS A 193 3.94 6.79 8.77
C HIS A 193 2.42 6.98 8.79
N THR A 194 1.74 6.09 9.49
CA THR A 194 0.27 6.05 9.58
C THR A 194 -0.20 6.64 10.90
N VAL A 195 -1.13 7.58 10.84
CA VAL A 195 -1.71 8.26 12.00
C VAL A 195 -3.23 8.18 11.95
N VAL A 196 -3.86 7.79 13.04
CA VAL A 196 -5.31 7.90 13.21
C VAL A 196 -5.66 9.36 13.53
N GLY A 197 -6.55 9.95 12.74
CA GLY A 197 -6.97 11.35 12.90
C GLY A 197 -5.99 12.34 12.27
N GLU A 198 -5.74 13.45 12.96
CA GLU A 198 -4.93 14.57 12.45
C GLU A 198 -3.42 14.23 12.45
N PRO A 199 -2.68 14.59 11.39
CA PRO A 199 -1.23 14.37 11.35
C PRO A 199 -0.48 15.26 12.34
N PRO A 200 0.62 14.78 12.96
CA PRO A 200 1.46 15.60 13.82
C PRO A 200 2.14 16.71 13.02
N GLU A 201 2.49 17.84 13.65
CA GLU A 201 3.14 18.99 13.00
C GLU A 201 4.35 18.57 12.13
N ARG A 202 5.12 17.60 12.64
CA ARG A 202 6.16 16.92 11.89
C ARG A 202 6.05 15.41 12.06
N CYS A 203 6.26 14.68 10.96
CA CYS A 203 6.37 13.23 10.97
C CYS A 203 7.53 12.80 11.90
N PRO A 204 7.29 11.93 12.89
CA PRO A 204 8.32 11.51 13.84
C PRO A 204 9.40 10.62 13.22
N ILE A 205 9.15 10.05 12.03
CA ILE A 205 10.08 9.17 11.33
C ILE A 205 11.00 9.97 10.39
N CYS A 206 10.42 10.77 9.47
CA CYS A 206 11.19 11.44 8.42
C CYS A 206 11.22 12.99 8.52
N GLY A 207 10.50 13.58 9.47
CA GLY A 207 10.45 15.03 9.68
C GLY A 207 9.60 15.83 8.67
N ALA A 208 8.86 15.16 7.78
CA ALA A 208 7.93 15.79 6.85
C ALA A 208 6.89 16.65 7.59
N SER A 209 6.56 17.80 7.03
CA SER A 209 5.53 18.70 7.56
C SER A 209 4.12 18.09 7.41
N ASN A 210 3.21 18.45 8.31
CA ASN A 210 1.85 17.89 8.37
C ASN A 210 1.01 18.13 7.11
N ASP A 211 1.21 19.25 6.42
CA ASP A 211 0.54 19.65 5.17
C ASP A 211 0.82 18.69 4.00
N LYS A 212 1.76 17.77 4.18
CA LYS A 212 2.13 16.76 3.19
C LYS A 212 1.37 15.45 3.34
N PHE A 213 0.76 15.19 4.49
CA PHE A 213 0.11 13.93 4.74
C PHE A 213 -1.10 13.74 3.82
N LEU A 214 -1.28 12.51 3.33
CA LEU A 214 -2.44 12.10 2.57
C LEU A 214 -3.54 11.71 3.54
N ILE A 215 -4.72 12.29 3.37
CA ILE A 215 -5.88 12.07 4.26
C ILE A 215 -6.84 11.08 3.59
N PHE A 216 -7.25 10.08 4.36
CA PHE A 216 -8.25 9.08 3.98
C PHE A 216 -9.41 9.21 4.97
N GLU A 217 -10.60 9.61 4.50
CA GLU A 217 -11.82 9.81 5.30
C GLU A 217 -13.11 9.57 4.52
#